data_AF-A0A4R5WY20-F1
#
_entry.id   AF-A0A4R5WY20-F1
#
_cell.length_a   1.000
_cell.length_b   1.000
_cell.length_c   1.000
_cell.angle_alpha   90.00
_cell.angle_beta   90.00
_cell.angle_gamma   90.00
#
_symmetry.space_group_name_H-M   'P 1'
#
loop_
_entity.id
_entity.type
_entity.pdbx_description
1 polymer ?
#
loop_
_entity_poly.entity_id
_entity_poly.type
_entity_poly.pdbx_seq_one_letter_code
_entity_poly.pdbx_strand_id
1 'polypeptide(L)'
;MIGPNPGEPDAAQPMVDWINGAPPGELAAELMAAFGPDAPRRVPVLALSDFSDWMFRGFPQRRGLILPARPVQESLLEAVQLLEHSELAYVRWIVDNEFRWSATRLGLATLAEGKPAVRQRIKDRTGL
;
A
#
# COMPACT_ATOMS: atom_id res chain seq x y z
N MET A 1 23.45 -12.02 20.03
CA MET A 1 22.39 -11.76 19.03
C MET A 1 23.05 -11.21 17.79
N ILE A 2 23.09 -11.99 16.72
CA ILE A 2 23.66 -11.58 15.43
C ILE A 2 22.58 -10.76 14.73
N GLY A 3 22.77 -9.43 14.68
CA GLY A 3 21.97 -8.56 13.80
C GLY A 3 22.20 -8.96 12.33
N PRO A 4 21.31 -8.58 11.39
CA PRO A 4 21.49 -8.93 9.98
C PRO A 4 22.89 -8.48 9.52
N ASN A 5 23.58 -9.36 8.79
CA ASN A 5 24.92 -9.10 8.27
C ASN A 5 24.87 -7.86 7.37
N PRO A 6 25.66 -6.80 7.64
CA PRO A 6 25.74 -5.62 6.78
C PRO A 6 26.41 -6.03 5.47
N GLY A 7 25.60 -6.43 4.48
CA GLY A 7 26.07 -6.94 3.19
C GLY A 7 25.17 -7.98 2.55
N GLU A 8 24.22 -8.55 3.30
CA GLU A 8 23.23 -9.45 2.71
C GLU A 8 22.15 -8.63 1.99
N PRO A 9 21.91 -8.86 0.69
CA PRO A 9 20.91 -8.12 -0.08
C PRO A 9 19.54 -8.30 0.56
N ASP A 10 18.77 -7.21 0.71
CA ASP A 10 17.40 -7.30 1.22
C ASP A 10 16.62 -8.24 0.29
N ALA A 11 16.13 -9.35 0.84
CA ALA A 11 15.31 -10.31 0.09
C ALA A 11 14.07 -9.66 -0.54
N ALA A 12 13.65 -8.50 -0.03
CA ALA A 12 12.56 -7.69 -0.56
C ALA A 12 12.96 -6.68 -1.65
N GLN A 13 14.23 -6.62 -2.07
CA GLN A 13 14.68 -5.69 -3.11
C GLN A 13 13.85 -5.78 -4.40
N PRO A 14 13.48 -6.98 -4.92
CA PRO A 14 12.61 -7.07 -6.09
C PRO A 14 11.24 -6.42 -5.88
N MET A 15 10.71 -6.44 -4.66
CA MET A 15 9.44 -5.77 -4.33
C MET A 15 9.62 -4.26 -4.21
N VAL A 16 10.76 -3.78 -3.69
CA VAL A 16 11.10 -2.35 -3.71
C VAL A 16 11.15 -1.85 -5.15
N ASP A 17 11.87 -2.56 -6.02
CA ASP A 17 12.00 -2.21 -7.43
C ASP A 17 10.64 -2.23 -8.14
N TRP A 18 9.79 -3.23 -7.83
CA TRP A 18 8.43 -3.30 -8.35
C TRP A 18 7.56 -2.13 -7.90
N ILE A 19 7.55 -1.78 -6.60
CA ILE A 19 6.74 -0.66 -6.08
C ILE A 19 7.14 0.66 -6.75
N ASN A 20 8.43 0.89 -6.93
CA ASN A 20 8.94 2.13 -7.49
C ASN A 20 8.84 2.19 -9.02
N GLY A 21 8.74 1.05 -9.70
CA GLY A 21 8.67 0.95 -11.17
C GLY A 21 7.28 0.64 -11.73
N ALA A 22 6.34 0.17 -10.91
CA ALA A 22 4.99 -0.19 -11.36
C ALA A 22 4.21 1.07 -11.80
N PRO A 23 3.33 0.95 -12.81
CA PRO A 23 2.37 1.99 -13.11
C PRO A 23 1.56 2.37 -11.86
N PRO A 24 1.38 3.67 -11.53
CA PRO A 24 0.71 4.09 -10.31
C PRO A 24 -0.69 3.46 -10.11
N GLY A 25 -1.46 3.27 -11.18
CA GLY A 25 -2.77 2.60 -11.14
C GLY A 25 -2.70 1.11 -10.78
N GLU A 26 -1.64 0.40 -11.18
CA GLU A 26 -1.41 -1.00 -10.76
C GLU A 26 -1.05 -1.07 -9.28
N LEU A 27 -0.14 -0.19 -8.83
CA LEU A 27 0.20 -0.11 -7.40
C LEU A 27 -1.03 0.25 -6.56
N ALA A 28 -1.82 1.24 -6.98
CA ALA A 28 -3.06 1.62 -6.30
C ALA A 28 -4.04 0.45 -6.18
N ALA A 29 -4.21 -0.36 -7.23
CA ALA A 29 -5.05 -1.56 -7.17
C ALA A 29 -4.51 -2.62 -6.19
N GLU A 30 -3.18 -2.77 -6.08
CA GLU A 30 -2.57 -3.62 -5.04
C GLU A 30 -2.81 -3.08 -3.62
N LEU A 31 -2.70 -1.76 -3.41
CA LEU A 31 -2.96 -1.13 -2.12
C LEU A 31 -4.44 -1.19 -1.72
N MET A 32 -5.35 -1.08 -2.69
CA MET A 32 -6.77 -1.21 -2.44
C MET A 32 -7.13 -2.57 -1.81
N ALA A 33 -6.41 -3.63 -2.20
CA ALA A 33 -6.60 -4.97 -1.64
C ALA A 33 -6.26 -5.06 -0.14
N ALA A 34 -5.51 -4.10 0.43
CA ALA A 34 -5.26 -4.01 1.87
C ALA A 34 -6.53 -3.70 2.69
N PHE A 35 -7.59 -3.20 2.05
CA PHE A 35 -8.91 -3.04 2.67
C PHE A 35 -9.80 -4.29 2.53
N GLY A 36 -9.33 -5.29 1.78
CA GLY A 36 -10.07 -6.52 1.49
C GLY A 36 -10.08 -7.52 2.65
N PRO A 37 -10.85 -8.61 2.52
CA PRO A 37 -11.01 -9.62 3.57
C PRO A 37 -9.72 -10.39 3.89
N ASP A 38 -8.74 -10.40 2.97
CA ASP A 38 -7.46 -11.09 3.10
C ASP A 38 -6.42 -10.31 3.92
N ALA A 39 -6.75 -9.07 4.31
CA ALA A 39 -5.86 -8.26 5.13
C ALA A 39 -5.72 -8.88 6.54
N PRO A 40 -4.48 -9.13 7.02
CA PRO A 40 -4.25 -9.83 8.29
C PRO A 40 -4.76 -9.03 9.51
N ARG A 41 -4.85 -7.70 9.39
CA ARG A 41 -5.53 -6.84 10.35
C ARG A 41 -6.81 -6.30 9.73
N ARG A 42 -7.96 -6.70 10.25
CA ARG A 42 -9.25 -6.05 9.98
C ARG A 42 -9.37 -4.74 10.77
N VAL A 43 -8.41 -3.84 10.59
CA VAL A 43 -8.55 -2.48 11.09
C VAL A 43 -9.35 -1.69 10.04
N PRO A 44 -10.38 -0.94 10.44
CA PRO A 44 -11.20 -0.19 9.50
C PRO A 44 -10.48 1.03 8.92
N VAL A 45 -9.23 1.27 9.34
CA VAL A 45 -8.42 2.43 8.95
C VAL A 45 -6.96 2.01 8.87
N LEU A 46 -6.27 2.39 7.79
CA LEU A 46 -4.88 2.05 7.52
C LEU A 46 -4.00 3.31 7.58
N ALA A 47 -2.80 3.20 8.16
CA ALA A 47 -1.72 4.15 7.95
C ALA A 47 -0.87 3.76 6.74
N LEU A 48 0.07 4.65 6.39
CA LEU A 48 1.06 4.40 5.35
C LEU A 48 1.94 3.18 5.67
N SER A 49 2.26 2.98 6.95
CA SER A 49 2.96 1.79 7.44
C SER A 49 2.18 0.50 7.19
N ASP A 50 0.84 0.51 7.32
CA ASP A 50 0.01 -0.67 7.04
C ASP A 50 0.02 -1.02 5.53
N PHE A 51 0.06 -0.02 4.64
CA PHE A 51 0.24 -0.27 3.19
C PHE A 51 1.61 -0.85 2.86
N SER A 52 2.66 -0.35 3.52
CA SER A 52 4.01 -0.92 3.39
C SER A 52 4.05 -2.36 3.87
N ASP A 53 3.53 -2.64 5.08
CA ASP A 53 3.44 -3.99 5.64
C ASP A 53 2.65 -4.93 4.73
N TRP A 54 1.55 -4.44 4.14
CA TRP A 54 0.79 -5.18 3.14
C TRP A 54 1.65 -5.57 1.94
N MET A 55 2.35 -4.62 1.31
CA MET A 55 3.18 -4.91 0.15
C MET A 55 4.31 -5.88 0.45
N PHE A 56 4.85 -5.86 1.67
CA PHE A 56 5.96 -6.71 2.09
C PHE A 56 5.53 -7.97 2.86
N ARG A 57 4.24 -8.30 2.93
CA ARG A 57 3.70 -9.44 3.72
C ARG A 57 4.30 -10.82 3.38
N GLY A 58 4.82 -10.99 2.16
CA GLY A 58 5.46 -12.23 1.70
C GLY A 58 6.97 -12.31 2.00
N PHE A 59 7.56 -11.26 2.58
CA PHE A 59 9.00 -11.19 2.84
C PHE A 59 9.31 -11.30 4.34
N PRO A 60 10.50 -11.79 4.70
CA PRO A 60 10.94 -11.79 6.09
C PRO A 60 10.87 -10.37 6.68
N GLN A 61 10.32 -10.26 7.89
CA GLN A 61 10.39 -9.01 8.64
C GLN A 61 11.86 -8.66 8.88
N ARG A 62 12.22 -7.41 8.58
CA ARG A 62 13.54 -6.88 8.95
C ARG A 62 13.67 -6.90 10.47
N ARG A 63 14.80 -7.39 10.99
CA ARG A 63 15.10 -7.47 12.43
C ARG A 63 16.29 -6.57 12.73
N GLY A 64 16.21 -5.74 13.77
CA GLY A 64 17.29 -4.84 14.16
C GLY A 64 16.82 -3.69 15.03
N LEU A 65 17.75 -3.05 15.74
CA LEU A 65 17.44 -1.93 16.65
C LEU A 65 17.14 -0.63 15.88
N ILE A 66 17.75 -0.47 14.71
CA ILE A 66 17.53 0.63 13.76
C ILE A 66 17.40 -0.03 12.39
N LEU A 67 16.25 0.13 11.76
CA LEU A 67 15.98 -0.39 10.42
C LEU A 67 15.71 0.81 9.52
N PRO A 68 16.52 1.04 8.47
CA PRO A 68 16.20 2.07 7.51
C PRO A 68 14.85 1.74 6.85
N ALA A 69 13.98 2.73 6.73
CA ALA A 69 12.75 2.58 5.97
C ALA A 69 13.09 2.19 4.52
N ARG A 70 12.25 1.37 3.90
CA ARG A 70 12.40 1.08 2.47
C ARG A 70 12.02 2.34 1.69
N PRO A 71 12.77 2.71 0.63
CA PRO A 71 12.55 3.93 -0.14
C PRO A 71 11.37 3.74 -1.11
N VAL A 72 10.17 3.57 -0.57
CA VAL A 72 8.93 3.30 -1.33
C VAL A 72 7.79 4.26 -0.95
N GLN A 73 8.06 5.17 -0.02
CA GLN A 73 7.04 5.96 0.65
C GLN A 73 6.30 6.86 -0.35
N GLU A 74 7.03 7.48 -1.25
CA GLU A 74 6.53 8.38 -2.27
C GLU A 74 5.60 7.66 -3.25
N SER A 75 6.02 6.50 -3.76
CA SER A 75 5.20 5.68 -4.67
C SER A 75 3.93 5.17 -3.99
N LEU A 76 4.01 4.78 -2.71
CA LEU A 76 2.82 4.39 -1.94
C LEU A 76 1.85 5.57 -1.76
N LEU A 77 2.35 6.77 -1.46
CA LEU A 77 1.52 7.97 -1.31
C LEU A 77 0.86 8.38 -2.62
N GLU A 78 1.58 8.33 -3.73
CA GLU A 78 1.01 8.60 -5.07
C GLU A 78 -0.12 7.62 -5.40
N ALA A 79 0.10 6.33 -5.15
CA ALA A 79 -0.93 5.32 -5.36
C ALA A 79 -2.17 5.53 -4.47
N VAL A 80 -1.98 5.93 -3.20
CA VAL A 80 -3.10 6.27 -2.30
C VAL A 80 -3.84 7.51 -2.79
N GLN A 81 -3.14 8.54 -3.29
CA GLN A 81 -3.78 9.71 -3.89
C GLN A 81 -4.68 9.34 -5.06
N LEU A 82 -4.28 8.38 -5.91
CA LEU A 82 -5.14 7.88 -6.98
C LEU A 82 -6.40 7.20 -6.46
N LEU A 83 -6.30 6.42 -5.37
CA LEU A 83 -7.47 5.83 -4.73
C LEU A 83 -8.43 6.90 -4.20
N GLU A 84 -7.90 7.98 -3.62
CA GLU A 84 -8.70 9.12 -3.16
C GLU A 84 -9.38 9.86 -4.32
N HIS A 85 -8.63 10.18 -5.38
CA HIS A 85 -9.16 10.90 -6.56
C HIS A 85 -10.17 10.06 -7.35
N SER A 86 -10.10 8.74 -7.20
CA SER A 86 -11.04 7.79 -7.78
C SER A 86 -12.25 7.48 -6.88
N GLU A 87 -12.33 8.13 -5.72
CA GLU A 87 -13.38 7.99 -4.71
C GLU A 87 -13.44 6.58 -4.09
N LEU A 88 -12.33 5.84 -4.14
CA LEU A 88 -12.21 4.47 -3.63
C LEU A 88 -11.74 4.45 -2.17
N ALA A 89 -10.94 5.43 -1.77
CA ALA A 89 -10.50 5.65 -0.40
C ALA A 89 -10.69 7.11 0.00
N TYR A 90 -10.61 7.39 1.30
CA TYR A 90 -10.62 8.75 1.83
C TYR A 90 -9.81 8.82 3.12
N VAL A 91 -9.22 9.99 3.39
CA VAL A 91 -8.64 10.28 4.71
C VAL A 91 -9.76 10.32 5.74
N ARG A 92 -9.70 9.41 6.71
CA ARG A 92 -10.65 9.35 7.81
C ARG A 92 -10.17 10.17 9.00
N TRP A 93 -8.89 10.04 9.38
CA TRP A 93 -8.31 10.74 10.53
C TRP A 93 -6.90 11.25 10.22
N ILE A 94 -6.44 12.21 11.03
CA ILE A 94 -5.04 12.61 11.15
C ILE A 94 -4.68 12.43 12.62
N VAL A 95 -3.75 11.53 12.91
CA VAL A 95 -3.31 11.22 14.29
C VAL A 95 -1.79 11.24 14.30
N ASP A 96 -1.19 11.93 15.27
CA ASP A 96 0.28 12.06 15.38
C ASP A 96 0.97 12.56 14.10
N ASN A 97 0.34 13.51 13.40
CA ASN A 97 0.74 14.02 12.08
C ASN A 97 0.77 12.97 10.96
N GLU A 98 0.10 11.83 11.16
CA GLU A 98 -0.01 10.75 10.18
C GLU A 98 -1.45 10.63 9.67
N PHE A 99 -1.61 10.57 8.35
CA PHE A 99 -2.91 10.33 7.73
C PHE A 99 -3.35 8.88 7.92
N ARG A 100 -4.65 8.70 8.13
CA ARG A 100 -5.30 7.40 8.31
C ARG A 100 -6.43 7.28 7.30
N TRP A 101 -6.33 6.30 6.40
CA TRP A 101 -7.25 6.10 5.29
C TRP A 101 -8.26 4.99 5.56
N SER A 102 -9.48 5.16 5.05
CA SER A 102 -10.50 4.13 4.98
C SER A 102 -10.95 3.95 3.53
N ALA A 103 -11.32 2.72 3.16
CA ALA A 103 -12.05 2.50 1.91
C ALA A 103 -13.44 3.13 2.00
N THR A 104 -13.92 3.68 0.88
CA THR A 104 -15.33 4.07 0.74
C THR A 104 -16.18 2.82 0.52
N ARG A 105 -17.51 2.96 0.63
CA ARG A 105 -18.45 1.89 0.24
C ARG A 105 -18.31 1.51 -1.23
N LEU A 106 -18.11 2.52 -2.09
CA LEU A 106 -17.82 2.33 -3.51
C LEU A 106 -16.50 1.56 -3.66
N GLY A 107 -15.46 1.95 -2.95
CA GLY A 107 -14.16 1.28 -2.94
C GLY A 107 -14.27 -0.21 -2.66
N LEU A 108 -14.93 -0.59 -1.56
CA LEU A 108 -15.12 -2.00 -1.20
C LEU A 108 -15.94 -2.76 -2.23
N ALA A 109 -16.99 -2.15 -2.80
CA ALA A 109 -17.80 -2.76 -3.85
C ALA A 109 -16.97 -3.00 -5.13
N THR A 110 -16.23 -1.99 -5.58
CA THR A 110 -15.32 -2.10 -6.73
C THR A 110 -14.23 -3.15 -6.49
N LEU A 111 -13.68 -3.22 -5.27
CA LEU A 111 -12.69 -4.24 -4.92
C LEU A 111 -13.28 -5.66 -4.95
N ALA A 112 -14.56 -5.83 -4.58
CA ALA A 112 -15.23 -7.12 -4.65
C ALA A 112 -15.38 -7.65 -6.09
N GLU A 113 -15.42 -6.76 -7.08
CA GLU A 113 -15.33 -7.11 -8.52
C GLU A 113 -13.89 -7.42 -8.98
N GLY A 114 -12.91 -7.13 -8.13
CA GLY A 114 -11.49 -7.45 -8.32
C GLY A 114 -10.62 -6.25 -8.70
N LYS A 115 -9.30 -6.46 -8.64
CA LYS A 115 -8.29 -5.46 -9.02
C LYS A 115 -8.46 -4.87 -10.43
N PRO A 116 -8.90 -5.62 -11.47
CA PRO A 116 -9.19 -5.02 -12.77
C PRO A 116 -10.26 -3.92 -12.73
N ALA A 117 -11.32 -4.08 -11.92
CA ALA A 117 -12.35 -3.07 -11.76
C ALA A 117 -11.82 -1.82 -11.05
N VAL A 118 -10.94 -2.01 -10.05
CA VAL A 118 -10.23 -0.90 -9.39
C VAL A 118 -9.40 -0.10 -10.38
N ARG A 119 -8.60 -0.77 -11.22
CA ARG A 119 -7.80 -0.10 -12.26
C ARG A 119 -8.66 0.65 -13.26
N GLN A 120 -9.75 0.02 -13.71
CA GLN A 120 -10.66 0.67 -14.65
C GLN A 120 -11.27 1.94 -14.03
N ARG A 121 -11.69 1.89 -12.76
CA ARG A 121 -12.22 3.05 -12.05
C ARG A 121 -11.19 4.17 -11.93
N ILE A 122 -9.93 3.84 -11.63
CA ILE A 122 -8.84 4.82 -11.58
C ILE A 122 -8.66 5.48 -12.95
N LYS A 123 -8.60 4.68 -14.01
CA LYS A 123 -8.49 5.18 -15.39
C LYS A 123 -9.63 6.11 -15.78
N ASP A 124 -10.86 5.73 -15.45
CA ASP A 124 -12.06 6.53 -15.76
C ASP A 124 -12.07 7.89 -15.05
N ARG A 125 -11.41 8.00 -13.89
CA ARG A 125 -11.41 9.22 -13.05
C ARG A 125 -10.18 10.10 -13.22
N THR A 126 -9.04 9.49 -13.56
CA THR A 126 -7.73 10.16 -13.57
C THR A 126 -7.08 10.18 -14.95
N GLY A 127 -7.53 9.35 -15.89
CA GLY A 127 -6.93 9.21 -17.22
C GLY A 127 -5.65 8.38 -17.27
N LEU A 128 -5.23 7.79 -16.14
CA LEU A 128 -4.03 6.95 -15.99
C LEU A 128 -4.34 5.45 -16.10
#